data_AF-A0A2R6LIM5-F1
#
_entry.id   AF-A0A2R6LIM5-F1
#
_cell.length_a   1.000
_cell.length_b   1.000
_cell.length_c   1.000
_cell.angle_alpha   90.00
_cell.angle_beta   90.00
_cell.angle_gamma   90.00
#
_symmetry.space_group_name_H-M   'P 1'
#
loop_
_entity.id
_entity.type
_entity.pdbx_description
1 polymer ?
#
loop_
_entity_poly.entity_id
_entity_poly.type
_entity_poly.pdbx_seq_one_letter_code
_entity_poly.pdbx_strand_id
1 'polypeptide(L)'
;MESNVTESTLADVLDEMLTAADDELYLINPTTDTIEELVGVLDADTPTVRLLASESTLKDVMDDFLVAGAAADHVDAGSLELRAAEGDANTLVVTDSAVVALVTAGEHAAGLSTDDEAFVSGAAARFEEAWEGAEPFDLRTPALSRVRHSLKEDLGEPTAEDFDSVLDSLETARGNGDGLDEVTISILVAAKNEDLLYDISKWGEDVGIASKATFSRTKSRLEEMGLIDTEKVPINVGRPRLRLKLGDERLTEAGNSELANVAQSMLAA
;
A
#
# COMPACT_ATOMS: atom_id res chain seq x y z
N MET A 1 10.76 -15.14 33.65
CA MET A 1 9.64 -14.18 33.59
C MET A 1 10.21 -12.78 33.75
N GLU A 2 10.97 -12.35 32.75
CA GLU A 2 11.21 -10.93 32.51
C GLU A 2 10.06 -10.48 31.62
N SER A 3 9.12 -9.75 32.21
CA SER A 3 8.16 -8.96 31.45
C SER A 3 8.92 -7.72 31.03
N ASN A 4 9.38 -7.68 29.78
CA ASN A 4 10.03 -6.49 29.24
C ASN A 4 9.10 -5.90 28.18
N VAL A 5 8.10 -5.16 28.64
CA VAL A 5 7.47 -4.13 27.82
C VAL A 5 8.38 -2.91 27.91
N THR A 6 9.01 -2.55 26.80
CA THR A 6 9.54 -1.20 26.62
C THR A 6 8.40 -0.37 26.02
N GLU A 7 8.14 0.85 26.52
CA GLU A 7 7.25 1.78 25.82
C GLU A 7 7.83 2.02 24.42
N SER A 8 7.18 1.47 23.39
CA SER A 8 7.68 1.51 22.03
C SER A 8 6.53 1.76 21.05
N THR A 9 6.86 2.13 19.82
CA THR A 9 5.87 2.29 18.76
C THR A 9 5.38 0.92 18.30
N LEU A 10 4.25 0.87 17.59
CA LEU A 10 3.76 -0.39 17.02
C LEU A 10 4.79 -1.03 16.08
N ALA A 11 5.50 -0.20 15.30
CA ALA A 11 6.58 -0.64 14.42
C ALA A 11 7.69 -1.33 15.21
N ASP A 12 8.16 -0.73 16.31
CA ASP A 12 9.21 -1.31 17.15
C ASP A 12 8.80 -2.68 17.72
N VAL A 13 7.54 -2.82 18.14
CA VAL A 13 7.03 -4.10 18.66
C VAL A 13 6.98 -5.16 17.55
N LEU A 14 6.53 -4.80 16.35
CA LEU A 14 6.48 -5.73 15.21
C LEU A 14 7.89 -6.14 14.76
N ASP A 15 8.84 -5.20 14.70
CA ASP A 15 10.25 -5.47 14.35
C ASP A 15 10.92 -6.43 15.35
N GLU A 16 10.69 -6.23 16.66
CA GLU A 16 11.17 -7.15 17.69
C GLU A 16 10.60 -8.57 17.50
N MET A 17 9.31 -8.67 17.15
CA MET A 17 8.65 -9.96 16.90
C MET A 17 9.17 -10.66 15.65
N LEU A 18 9.38 -9.92 14.56
CA LEU A 18 9.94 -10.43 13.32
C LEU A 18 11.37 -10.93 13.53
N THR A 19 12.18 -10.19 14.28
CA THR A 19 13.56 -10.57 14.62
C THR A 19 13.61 -11.81 15.53
N ALA A 20 12.59 -12.02 16.36
CA ALA A 20 12.53 -13.16 17.28
C ALA A 20 12.01 -14.45 16.65
N ALA A 21 11.34 -14.37 15.51
CA ALA A 21 10.83 -15.53 14.78
C ALA A 21 11.93 -16.15 13.90
N ASP A 22 11.88 -17.48 13.73
CA ASP A 22 12.88 -18.21 12.94
C ASP A 22 12.59 -18.12 11.43
N ASP A 23 11.58 -18.86 10.95
CA ASP A 23 11.25 -18.96 9.52
C ASP A 23 9.87 -18.36 9.19
N GLU A 24 8.89 -18.52 10.09
CA GLU A 24 7.52 -18.04 9.89
C GLU A 24 6.85 -17.62 11.20
N LEU A 25 5.85 -16.75 11.08
CA LEU A 25 4.95 -16.41 12.19
C LEU A 25 3.52 -16.20 11.69
N TYR A 26 2.58 -16.34 12.61
CA TYR A 26 1.17 -16.01 12.38
C TYR A 26 0.83 -14.65 12.99
N LEU A 27 0.21 -13.77 12.20
CA LEU A 27 -0.43 -12.55 12.70
C LEU A 27 -1.95 -12.72 12.63
N ILE A 28 -2.58 -12.82 13.79
CA ILE A 28 -3.99 -13.14 13.94
C ILE A 28 -4.80 -11.92 14.34
N ASN A 29 -5.93 -11.70 13.65
CA ASN A 29 -6.89 -10.64 13.88
C ASN A 29 -6.24 -9.24 14.11
N PRO A 30 -5.32 -8.80 13.23
CA PRO A 30 -4.75 -7.47 13.32
C PRO A 30 -5.79 -6.38 13.04
N THR A 31 -5.57 -5.22 13.65
CA THR A 31 -6.31 -4.00 13.28
C THR A 31 -5.78 -3.44 11.97
N THR A 32 -6.54 -2.54 11.33
CA THR A 32 -6.10 -1.79 10.13
C THR A 32 -4.71 -1.20 10.32
N ASP A 33 -4.51 -0.42 11.39
CA ASP A 33 -3.23 0.21 11.74
C ASP A 33 -2.09 -0.82 11.90
N THR A 34 -2.39 -2.02 12.43
CA THR A 34 -1.39 -3.09 12.57
C THR A 34 -0.98 -3.67 11.23
N ILE A 35 -1.90 -3.82 10.28
CA ILE A 35 -1.58 -4.31 8.94
C ILE A 35 -0.76 -3.26 8.19
N GLU A 36 -1.16 -1.98 8.25
CA GLU A 36 -0.43 -0.88 7.63
C GLU A 36 1.01 -0.79 8.16
N GLU A 37 1.18 -0.88 9.49
CA GLU A 37 2.51 -0.83 10.09
C GLU A 37 3.33 -2.08 9.75
N LEU A 38 2.73 -3.28 9.77
CA LEU A 38 3.39 -4.52 9.36
C LEU A 38 3.97 -4.39 7.94
N VAL A 39 3.14 -3.96 6.98
CA VAL A 39 3.56 -3.81 5.58
C VAL A 39 4.75 -2.85 5.46
N GLY A 40 4.82 -1.82 6.31
CA GLY A 40 5.92 -0.87 6.33
C GLY A 40 7.22 -1.39 6.96
N VAL A 41 7.16 -2.36 7.88
CA VAL A 41 8.35 -2.92 8.55
C VAL A 41 8.85 -4.21 7.91
N LEU A 42 8.04 -4.88 7.09
CA LEU A 42 8.48 -6.06 6.35
C LEU A 42 9.61 -5.72 5.37
N ASP A 43 10.57 -6.64 5.26
CA ASP A 43 11.64 -6.57 4.27
C ASP A 43 11.99 -7.98 3.73
N ALA A 44 12.97 -8.05 2.82
CA ALA A 44 13.36 -9.31 2.19
C ALA A 44 14.05 -10.32 3.13
N ASP A 45 14.54 -9.87 4.28
CA ASP A 45 15.21 -10.67 5.29
C ASP A 45 14.27 -11.06 6.45
N THR A 46 13.05 -10.52 6.48
CA THR A 46 12.02 -10.91 7.46
C THR A 46 11.46 -12.32 7.25
N PRO A 47 11.04 -13.01 8.32
CA PRO A 47 10.36 -14.30 8.23
C PRO A 47 9.01 -14.17 7.52
N THR A 48 8.49 -15.27 6.97
CA THR A 48 7.18 -15.26 6.31
C THR A 48 6.07 -15.01 7.33
N VAL A 49 5.28 -13.96 7.09
CA VAL A 49 4.10 -13.63 7.91
C VAL A 49 2.84 -14.21 7.30
N ARG A 50 2.21 -15.14 8.01
CA ARG A 50 0.88 -15.66 7.70
C ARG A 50 -0.18 -14.85 8.42
N LEU A 51 -0.83 -13.94 7.69
CA LEU A 51 -1.78 -12.98 8.25
C LEU A 51 -3.23 -13.47 8.08
N LEU A 52 -3.93 -13.64 9.20
CA LEU A 52 -5.32 -14.05 9.26
C LEU A 52 -6.19 -12.91 9.81
N ALA A 53 -7.05 -12.33 8.97
CA ALA A 53 -7.92 -11.21 9.34
C ALA A 53 -9.31 -11.34 8.71
N SER A 54 -10.28 -10.55 9.19
CA SER A 54 -11.60 -10.49 8.55
C SER A 54 -11.49 -9.98 7.11
N GLU A 55 -12.37 -10.44 6.22
CA GLU A 55 -12.38 -9.99 4.83
C GLU A 55 -12.64 -8.47 4.73
N SER A 56 -13.46 -7.92 5.62
CA SER A 56 -13.70 -6.47 5.70
C SER A 56 -12.44 -5.70 6.06
N THR A 57 -11.69 -6.13 7.08
CA THR A 57 -10.47 -5.45 7.49
C THR A 57 -9.42 -5.46 6.37
N LEU A 58 -9.25 -6.60 5.70
CA LEU A 58 -8.33 -6.70 4.56
C LEU A 58 -8.76 -5.79 3.41
N LYS A 59 -10.06 -5.71 3.08
CA LYS A 59 -10.54 -4.78 2.05
C LYS A 59 -10.29 -3.32 2.43
N ASP A 60 -10.62 -2.95 3.67
CA ASP A 60 -10.49 -1.57 4.13
C ASP A 60 -9.03 -1.10 4.11
N VAL A 61 -8.08 -1.95 4.50
CA VAL A 61 -6.63 -1.63 4.43
C VAL A 61 -6.14 -1.58 2.98
N MET A 62 -6.56 -2.54 2.15
CA MET A 62 -6.07 -2.69 0.78
C MET A 62 -6.75 -1.73 -0.22
N ASP A 63 -7.67 -0.89 0.26
CA ASP A 63 -8.20 0.24 -0.50
C ASP A 63 -7.17 1.38 -0.63
N ASP A 64 -6.17 1.45 0.26
CA ASP A 64 -5.02 2.36 0.10
C ASP A 64 -4.00 1.78 -0.88
N PHE A 65 -3.71 2.52 -1.96
CA PHE A 65 -2.83 2.06 -3.02
C PHE A 65 -1.39 1.80 -2.56
N LEU A 66 -0.85 2.63 -1.68
CA LEU A 66 0.53 2.48 -1.19
C LEU A 66 0.64 1.22 -0.33
N VAL A 67 -0.31 1.05 0.59
CA VAL A 67 -0.35 -0.12 1.47
C VAL A 67 -0.58 -1.38 0.64
N ALA A 68 -1.54 -1.38 -0.27
CA ALA A 68 -1.85 -2.54 -1.11
C ALA A 68 -0.72 -2.90 -2.08
N GLY A 69 -0.06 -1.89 -2.67
CA GLY A 69 1.08 -2.09 -3.57
C GLY A 69 2.31 -2.64 -2.85
N ALA A 70 2.60 -2.14 -1.65
CA ALA A 70 3.68 -2.66 -0.81
C ALA A 70 3.38 -4.06 -0.26
N ALA A 71 2.13 -4.32 0.17
CA ALA A 71 1.70 -5.66 0.55
C ALA A 71 1.85 -6.65 -0.62
N ALA A 72 1.52 -6.23 -1.85
CA ALA A 72 1.69 -7.05 -3.04
C ALA A 72 3.18 -7.32 -3.36
N ASP A 73 4.09 -6.39 -3.11
CA ASP A 73 5.54 -6.65 -3.20
C ASP A 73 5.96 -7.75 -2.20
N HIS A 74 5.48 -7.71 -0.96
CA HIS A 74 5.78 -8.73 0.05
C HIS A 74 5.17 -10.09 -0.27
N VAL A 75 3.96 -10.11 -0.85
CA VAL A 75 3.32 -11.34 -1.34
C VAL A 75 4.11 -11.95 -2.49
N ASP A 76 4.54 -11.13 -3.48
CA ASP A 76 5.35 -11.59 -4.60
C ASP A 76 6.74 -12.10 -4.14
N ALA A 77 7.29 -11.51 -3.08
CA ALA A 77 8.54 -11.92 -2.45
C ALA A 77 8.40 -13.18 -1.56
N GLY A 78 7.18 -13.52 -1.12
CA GLY A 78 6.91 -14.63 -0.20
C GLY A 78 7.14 -14.31 1.28
N SER A 79 7.34 -13.04 1.64
CA SER A 79 7.42 -12.59 3.03
C SER A 79 6.04 -12.36 3.67
N LEU A 80 4.97 -12.30 2.87
CA LEU A 80 3.60 -12.13 3.35
C LEU A 80 2.62 -13.09 2.66
N GLU A 81 1.78 -13.74 3.44
CA GLU A 81 0.60 -14.47 2.96
C GLU A 81 -0.65 -13.92 3.66
N LEU A 82 -1.74 -13.73 2.91
CA LEU A 82 -2.99 -13.17 3.43
C LEU A 82 -4.12 -14.18 3.30
N ARG A 83 -4.85 -14.43 4.39
CA ARG A 83 -6.09 -15.22 4.37
C ARG A 83 -7.22 -14.53 5.12
N ALA A 84 -8.43 -14.69 4.60
CA ALA A 84 -9.64 -14.16 5.19
C ALA A 84 -10.30 -15.19 6.12
N ALA A 85 -10.44 -14.84 7.39
CA ALA A 85 -11.25 -15.57 8.35
C ALA A 85 -11.79 -14.66 9.45
N GLU A 86 -13.01 -14.93 9.89
CA GLU A 86 -13.58 -14.28 11.06
C GLU A 86 -12.88 -14.80 12.32
N GLY A 87 -12.46 -13.87 13.18
CA GLY A 87 -11.72 -14.18 14.39
C GLY A 87 -12.25 -13.42 15.60
N ASP A 88 -12.40 -14.14 16.71
CA ASP A 88 -12.81 -13.56 18.01
C ASP A 88 -11.59 -13.32 18.92
N ALA A 89 -10.39 -13.59 18.42
CA ALA A 89 -9.15 -13.47 19.17
C ALA A 89 -8.73 -12.01 19.33
N ASN A 90 -7.87 -11.73 20.31
CA ASN A 90 -7.11 -10.48 20.30
C ASN A 90 -6.17 -10.45 19.08
N THR A 91 -5.56 -9.30 18.80
CA THR A 91 -4.42 -9.26 17.89
C THR A 91 -3.25 -10.03 18.49
N LEU A 92 -2.87 -11.14 17.86
CA LEU A 92 -1.82 -12.03 18.35
C LEU A 92 -0.73 -12.22 17.29
N VAL A 93 0.51 -12.27 17.74
CA VAL A 93 1.62 -12.86 17.01
C VAL A 93 1.92 -14.23 17.62
N VAL A 94 1.94 -15.26 16.78
CA VAL A 94 2.17 -16.64 17.20
C VAL A 94 3.36 -17.20 16.43
N THR A 95 4.34 -17.67 17.18
CA THR A 95 5.55 -18.35 16.68
C THR A 95 5.63 -19.73 17.33
N ASP A 96 6.61 -20.54 16.92
CA ASP A 96 6.86 -21.84 17.53
C ASP A 96 7.34 -21.77 18.98
N SER A 97 7.83 -20.61 19.43
CA SER A 97 8.45 -20.44 20.75
C SER A 97 7.67 -19.50 21.68
N ALA A 98 6.82 -18.64 21.14
CA ALA A 98 6.07 -17.66 21.93
C ALA A 98 4.73 -17.27 21.29
N VAL A 99 3.79 -16.90 22.15
CA VAL A 99 2.57 -16.16 21.78
C VAL A 99 2.64 -14.78 22.38
N VAL A 100 2.41 -13.75 21.56
CA VAL A 100 2.41 -12.36 22.01
C VAL A 100 1.09 -11.69 21.65
N ALA A 101 0.43 -11.11 22.65
CA ALA A 101 -0.72 -10.26 22.43
C ALA A 101 -0.28 -8.80 22.24
N LEU A 102 -0.70 -8.18 21.14
CA LEU A 102 -0.45 -6.78 20.86
C LEU A 102 -1.46 -5.91 21.62
N VAL A 103 -0.96 -4.91 22.33
CA VAL A 103 -1.76 -3.93 23.06
C VAL A 103 -1.37 -2.53 22.60
N THR A 104 -2.32 -1.77 22.08
CA THR A 104 -2.12 -0.40 21.63
C THR A 104 -2.86 0.59 22.54
N ALA A 105 -2.26 1.77 22.74
CA ALA A 105 -2.78 2.86 23.56
C ALA A 105 -2.39 4.21 22.95
N GLY A 106 -3.08 4.61 21.88
CA GLY A 106 -2.70 5.78 21.08
C GLY A 106 -1.41 5.50 20.32
N GLU A 107 -0.41 6.37 20.46
CA GLU A 107 0.91 6.22 19.81
C GLU A 107 1.83 5.18 20.47
N HIS A 108 1.39 4.58 21.58
CA HIS A 108 2.16 3.58 22.31
C HIS A 108 1.64 2.18 22.05
N ALA A 109 2.56 1.23 21.89
CA ALA A 109 2.27 -0.19 21.78
C ALA A 109 3.10 -1.01 22.78
N ALA A 110 2.62 -2.22 23.07
CA ALA A 110 3.30 -3.18 23.90
C ALA A 110 2.94 -4.62 23.49
N GLY A 111 3.91 -5.53 23.61
CA GLY A 111 3.68 -6.97 23.49
C GLY A 111 3.54 -7.64 24.86
N LEU A 112 2.46 -8.37 25.09
CA LEU A 112 2.31 -9.25 26.26
C LEU A 112 2.58 -10.69 25.85
N SER A 113 3.76 -11.20 26.21
CA SER A 113 4.26 -12.50 25.73
C SER A 113 4.13 -13.62 26.76
N THR A 114 4.02 -14.85 26.24
CA THR A 114 4.14 -16.10 26.99
C THR A 114 4.96 -17.10 26.18
N ASP A 115 5.86 -17.80 26.87
CA ASP A 115 6.71 -18.88 26.37
C ASP A 115 6.32 -20.25 26.98
N ASP A 116 5.16 -20.34 27.65
CA ASP A 116 4.63 -21.59 28.19
C ASP A 116 4.40 -22.60 27.05
N GLU A 117 5.25 -23.63 27.00
CA GLU A 117 5.30 -24.61 25.90
C GLU A 117 3.93 -25.25 25.60
N ALA A 118 3.13 -25.54 26.63
CA ALA A 118 1.82 -26.16 26.47
C ALA A 118 0.81 -25.19 25.83
N PHE A 119 0.84 -23.92 26.24
CA PHE A 119 0.01 -22.88 25.64
C PHE A 119 0.44 -22.56 24.21
N VAL A 120 1.75 -22.37 23.97
CA VAL A 120 2.31 -22.05 22.64
C VAL A 120 1.97 -23.15 21.64
N SER A 121 2.22 -24.41 21.97
CA SER A 121 1.88 -25.54 21.10
C SER A 121 0.39 -25.64 20.81
N GLY A 122 -0.47 -25.39 21.81
CA GLY A 122 -1.91 -25.36 21.63
C GLY A 122 -2.40 -24.22 20.73
N ALA A 123 -1.80 -23.03 20.87
CA ALA A 123 -2.12 -21.87 20.05
C ALA A 123 -1.66 -22.06 18.60
N ALA A 124 -0.42 -22.51 18.39
CA ALA A 124 0.13 -22.80 17.07
C ALA A 124 -0.74 -23.82 16.32
N ALA A 125 -1.07 -24.95 16.94
CA ALA A 125 -1.94 -25.96 16.32
C ALA A 125 -3.34 -25.43 15.98
N ARG A 126 -3.90 -24.58 16.84
CA ARG A 126 -5.20 -23.95 16.59
C ARG A 126 -5.17 -23.01 15.38
N PHE A 127 -4.13 -22.18 15.28
CA PHE A 127 -4.04 -21.20 14.21
C PHE A 127 -3.57 -21.80 12.88
N GLU A 128 -2.81 -22.89 12.92
CA GLU A 128 -2.56 -23.73 11.75
C GLU A 128 -3.87 -24.28 11.17
N GLU A 129 -4.74 -24.87 12.01
CA GLU A 129 -6.04 -25.39 11.55
C GLU A 129 -6.92 -24.26 10.98
N ALA A 130 -6.93 -23.09 11.63
CA ALA A 130 -7.65 -21.92 11.14
C ALA A 130 -7.09 -21.42 9.79
N TRP A 131 -5.77 -21.41 9.64
CA TRP A 131 -5.08 -21.03 8.42
C TRP A 131 -5.43 -21.97 7.26
N GLU A 132 -5.28 -23.29 7.46
CA GLU A 132 -5.59 -24.31 6.45
C GLU A 132 -7.06 -24.23 5.99
N GLY A 133 -7.97 -23.89 6.91
CA GLY A 133 -9.40 -23.74 6.63
C GLY A 133 -9.82 -22.39 6.04
N ALA A 134 -8.96 -21.38 6.06
CA ALA A 134 -9.28 -20.03 5.60
C ALA A 134 -9.09 -19.85 4.09
N GLU A 135 -9.87 -18.94 3.49
CA GLU A 135 -9.77 -18.62 2.07
C GLU A 135 -8.59 -17.68 1.81
N PRO A 136 -7.75 -17.92 0.78
CA PRO A 136 -6.75 -16.96 0.33
C PRO A 136 -7.37 -15.60 0.00
N PHE A 137 -6.72 -14.52 0.41
CA PHE A 137 -7.13 -13.17 0.05
C PHE A 137 -6.30 -12.68 -1.14
N ASP A 138 -6.93 -12.60 -2.31
CA ASP A 138 -6.27 -12.15 -3.54
C ASP A 138 -6.18 -10.61 -3.60
N LEU A 139 -4.95 -10.09 -3.63
CA LEU A 139 -4.70 -8.68 -3.89
C LEU A 139 -4.99 -8.33 -5.35
N ARG A 140 -5.82 -7.30 -5.56
CA ARG A 140 -6.12 -6.77 -6.90
C ARG A 140 -5.09 -5.75 -7.37
N THR A 141 -4.51 -5.03 -6.41
CA THR A 141 -3.49 -4.01 -6.66
C THR A 141 -2.18 -4.68 -7.07
N PRO A 142 -1.55 -4.25 -8.18
CA PRO A 142 -0.26 -4.78 -8.58
C PRO A 142 0.83 -4.35 -7.60
N ALA A 143 1.86 -5.18 -7.47
CA ALA A 143 3.07 -4.91 -6.71
C ALA A 143 3.70 -3.55 -7.10
N LEU A 144 4.06 -2.74 -6.11
CA LEU A 144 4.53 -1.37 -6.34
C LEU A 144 5.83 -1.37 -7.16
N SER A 145 6.73 -2.33 -6.92
CA SER A 145 7.94 -2.53 -7.72
C SER A 145 7.63 -2.75 -9.21
N ARG A 146 6.57 -3.51 -9.53
CA ARG A 146 6.12 -3.73 -10.92
C ARG A 146 5.53 -2.48 -11.54
N VAL A 147 4.76 -1.70 -10.78
CA VAL A 147 4.24 -0.40 -11.22
C VAL A 147 5.39 0.53 -11.60
N ARG A 148 6.36 0.71 -10.70
CA ARG A 148 7.54 1.55 -10.90
C ARG A 148 8.36 1.13 -12.12
N HIS A 149 8.66 -0.16 -12.21
CA HIS A 149 9.44 -0.70 -13.32
C HIS A 149 8.75 -0.49 -14.67
N SER A 150 7.47 -0.85 -14.78
CA SER A 150 6.72 -0.72 -16.03
C SER A 150 6.49 0.73 -16.44
N LEU A 151 6.30 1.65 -15.49
CA LEU A 151 6.14 3.08 -15.78
C LEU A 151 7.39 3.64 -16.45
N LYS A 152 8.57 3.27 -15.92
CA LYS A 152 9.86 3.63 -16.49
C LYS A 152 10.09 3.04 -17.88
N GLU A 153 9.65 1.81 -18.13
CA GLU A 153 9.75 1.19 -19.46
C GLU A 153 8.84 1.86 -20.51
N ASP A 154 7.60 2.18 -20.13
CA ASP A 154 6.59 2.66 -21.08
C ASP A 154 6.59 4.19 -21.26
N LEU A 155 6.84 4.96 -20.20
CA LEU A 155 6.81 6.44 -20.21
C LEU A 155 8.19 7.09 -19.97
N GLY A 156 9.16 6.34 -19.47
CA GLY A 156 10.54 6.80 -19.32
C GLY A 156 10.94 7.19 -17.89
N GLU A 157 12.24 7.38 -17.69
CA GLU A 157 12.84 7.70 -16.39
C GLU A 157 12.24 8.94 -15.70
N PRO A 158 12.07 10.10 -16.38
CA PRO A 158 11.61 11.30 -15.69
C PRO A 158 10.21 11.15 -15.09
N THR A 159 9.30 10.52 -15.83
CA THR A 159 7.93 10.24 -15.36
C THR A 159 7.94 9.26 -14.19
N ALA A 160 8.82 8.26 -14.20
CA ALA A 160 8.96 7.32 -13.09
C ALA A 160 9.55 7.96 -11.83
N GLU A 161 10.61 8.76 -11.97
CA GLU A 161 11.23 9.50 -10.84
C GLU A 161 10.24 10.51 -10.22
N ASP A 162 9.46 11.21 -11.05
CA ASP A 162 8.40 12.10 -10.57
C ASP A 162 7.29 11.34 -9.84
N PHE A 163 6.91 10.15 -10.32
CA PHE A 163 5.94 9.29 -9.65
C PHE A 163 6.44 8.84 -8.28
N ASP A 164 7.68 8.34 -8.21
CA ASP A 164 8.29 7.90 -6.96
C ASP A 164 8.38 9.05 -5.95
N SER A 165 8.83 10.23 -6.38
CA SER A 165 8.90 11.38 -5.49
C SER A 165 7.53 11.83 -4.97
N VAL A 166 6.45 11.63 -5.73
CA VAL A 166 5.09 11.89 -5.25
C VAL A 166 4.67 10.85 -4.22
N LEU A 167 4.94 9.57 -4.46
CA LEU A 167 4.62 8.50 -3.51
C LEU A 167 5.37 8.67 -2.19
N ASP A 168 6.67 8.93 -2.22
CA ASP A 168 7.49 9.15 -1.01
C ASP A 168 6.94 10.32 -0.15
N SER A 169 6.39 11.35 -0.82
CA SER A 169 5.76 12.48 -0.13
C SER A 169 4.45 12.11 0.57
N LEU A 170 3.67 11.18 -0.02
CA LEU A 170 2.42 10.69 0.53
C LEU A 170 2.66 9.73 1.70
N GLU A 171 3.67 8.86 1.60
CA GLU A 171 4.08 7.96 2.68
C GLU A 171 4.50 8.75 3.93
N THR A 172 5.27 9.83 3.74
CA THR A 172 5.70 10.69 4.85
C THR A 172 4.55 11.46 5.50
N ALA A 173 3.45 11.67 4.76
CA ALA A 173 2.29 12.41 5.23
C ALA A 173 1.29 11.56 6.03
N ARG A 174 1.60 10.29 6.37
CA ARG A 174 0.80 9.33 7.17
C ARG A 174 -0.17 10.06 8.11
N GLY A 175 -1.43 10.15 7.68
CA GLY A 175 -2.40 11.00 8.34
C GLY A 175 -3.70 11.12 7.54
N ASN A 176 -4.53 10.09 7.69
CA ASN A 176 -5.90 9.95 7.18
C ASN A 176 -5.94 9.57 5.70
N GLY A 177 -6.47 8.38 5.39
CA GLY A 177 -6.69 7.81 4.05
C GLY A 177 -7.64 8.62 3.14
N ASP A 178 -7.33 9.90 2.97
CA ASP A 178 -7.93 10.87 2.06
C ASP A 178 -6.87 11.34 1.04
N GLY A 179 -5.97 10.40 0.70
CA GLY A 179 -4.89 10.56 -0.27
C GLY A 179 -5.41 10.74 -1.70
N LEU A 180 -4.50 11.10 -2.62
CA LEU A 180 -4.85 11.04 -4.05
C LEU A 180 -4.86 9.57 -4.46
N ASP A 181 -5.90 9.15 -5.17
CA ASP A 181 -5.91 7.82 -5.78
C ASP A 181 -4.81 7.68 -6.83
N GLU A 182 -4.40 6.45 -7.09
CA GLU A 182 -3.30 6.09 -7.96
C GLU A 182 -3.49 6.56 -9.41
N VAL A 183 -4.74 6.63 -9.88
CA VAL A 183 -5.08 7.13 -11.22
C VAL A 183 -4.88 8.64 -11.27
N THR A 184 -5.27 9.35 -10.20
CA THR A 184 -5.05 10.79 -10.05
C THR A 184 -3.57 11.13 -10.01
N ILE A 185 -2.77 10.40 -9.21
CA ILE A 185 -1.31 10.56 -9.16
C ILE A 185 -0.70 10.34 -10.55
N SER A 186 -1.06 9.23 -11.20
CA SER A 186 -0.57 8.88 -12.54
C SER A 186 -0.85 9.97 -13.58
N ILE A 187 -2.05 10.57 -13.55
CA ILE A 187 -2.41 11.64 -14.50
C ILE A 187 -1.66 12.93 -14.19
N LEU A 188 -1.48 13.30 -12.93
CA LEU A 188 -0.75 14.51 -12.55
C LEU A 188 0.73 14.43 -12.92
N VAL A 189 1.36 13.28 -12.67
CA VAL A 189 2.75 13.02 -13.04
C VAL A 189 2.93 13.01 -14.57
N ALA A 190 2.02 12.36 -15.30
CA ALA A 190 2.00 12.39 -16.76
C ALA A 190 1.78 13.82 -17.30
N ALA A 191 0.94 14.62 -16.64
CA ALA A 191 0.71 16.02 -17.01
C ALA A 191 1.94 16.90 -16.78
N LYS A 192 2.68 16.65 -15.70
CA LYS A 192 3.95 17.32 -15.41
C LYS A 192 5.03 17.01 -16.45
N ASN A 193 5.06 15.77 -16.95
CA ASN A 193 6.01 15.31 -17.96
C ASN A 193 5.54 15.51 -19.42
N GLU A 194 4.38 16.16 -19.61
CA GLU A 194 3.77 16.38 -20.93
C GLU A 194 3.52 15.08 -21.74
N ASP A 195 3.22 13.98 -21.03
CA ASP A 195 2.94 12.68 -21.61
C ASP A 195 1.58 12.65 -22.31
N LEU A 196 1.41 11.70 -23.25
CA LEU A 196 0.12 11.50 -23.89
C LEU A 196 -0.82 10.74 -22.96
N LEU A 197 -2.06 11.21 -22.83
CA LEU A 197 -3.14 10.52 -22.11
C LEU A 197 -3.30 9.06 -22.57
N TYR A 198 -3.07 8.79 -23.85
CA TYR A 198 -3.15 7.43 -24.37
C TYR A 198 -2.09 6.51 -23.77
N ASP A 199 -0.86 7.00 -23.60
CA ASP A 199 0.25 6.17 -23.16
C ASP A 199 0.08 5.85 -21.67
N ILE A 200 -0.20 6.85 -20.82
CA ILE A 200 -0.47 6.63 -19.39
C ILE A 200 -1.73 5.77 -19.15
N SER A 201 -2.82 5.98 -19.91
CA SER A 201 -4.04 5.16 -19.75
C SER A 201 -3.90 3.76 -20.30
N LYS A 202 -3.03 3.54 -21.30
CA LYS A 202 -2.69 2.20 -21.77
C LYS A 202 -1.81 1.49 -20.74
N TRP A 203 -0.76 2.15 -20.26
CA TRP A 203 0.11 1.62 -19.21
C TRP A 203 -0.69 1.22 -17.97
N GLY A 204 -1.52 2.13 -17.45
CA GLY A 204 -2.32 1.87 -16.24
C GLY A 204 -3.30 0.71 -16.39
N GLU A 205 -3.83 0.47 -17.60
CA GLU A 205 -4.66 -0.70 -17.89
C GLU A 205 -3.82 -1.98 -18.03
N ASP A 206 -2.67 -1.89 -18.69
CA ASP A 206 -1.76 -3.02 -18.93
C ASP A 206 -1.15 -3.55 -17.62
N VAL A 207 -0.83 -2.67 -16.65
CA VAL A 207 -0.29 -3.06 -15.33
C VAL A 207 -1.38 -3.45 -14.33
N GLY A 208 -2.64 -3.08 -14.58
CA GLY A 208 -3.78 -3.44 -13.73
C GLY A 208 -4.20 -2.39 -12.70
N ILE A 209 -3.71 -1.14 -12.80
CA ILE A 209 -4.13 -0.02 -11.95
C ILE A 209 -5.62 0.27 -12.17
N ALA A 210 -6.00 0.60 -13.40
CA ALA A 210 -7.39 0.93 -13.70
C ALA A 210 -7.69 0.85 -15.19
N SER A 211 -8.97 0.67 -15.52
CA SER A 211 -9.43 0.69 -16.92
C SER A 211 -9.21 2.06 -17.59
N LYS A 212 -9.07 2.06 -18.92
CA LYS A 212 -9.05 3.31 -19.72
C LYS A 212 -10.26 4.22 -19.47
N ALA A 213 -11.42 3.64 -19.16
CA ALA A 213 -12.63 4.40 -18.85
C ALA A 213 -12.52 5.14 -17.51
N THR A 214 -11.82 4.56 -16.52
CA THR A 214 -11.52 5.23 -15.25
C THR A 214 -10.55 6.39 -15.48
N PHE A 215 -9.43 6.15 -16.16
CA PHE A 215 -8.50 7.23 -16.55
C PHE A 215 -9.20 8.37 -17.28
N SER A 216 -10.09 8.08 -18.23
CA SER A 216 -10.84 9.12 -18.94
C SER A 216 -11.76 9.92 -18.02
N ARG A 217 -12.41 9.30 -17.02
CA ARG A 217 -13.29 9.98 -16.06
C ARG A 217 -12.49 10.84 -15.10
N THR A 218 -11.40 10.30 -14.56
CA THR A 218 -10.48 11.03 -13.67
C THR A 218 -9.87 12.22 -14.39
N LYS A 219 -9.40 12.04 -15.64
CA LYS A 219 -8.93 13.14 -16.51
C LYS A 219 -9.97 14.25 -16.63
N SER A 220 -11.22 13.93 -16.99
CA SER A 220 -12.26 14.94 -17.13
C SER A 220 -12.51 15.69 -15.83
N ARG A 221 -12.55 14.98 -14.68
CA ARG A 221 -12.69 15.61 -13.36
C ARG A 221 -11.54 16.58 -13.08
N LEU A 222 -10.30 16.17 -13.31
CA LEU A 222 -9.12 17.01 -13.06
C LEU A 222 -9.08 18.25 -13.98
N GLU A 223 -9.52 18.11 -15.24
CA GLU A 223 -9.61 19.23 -16.18
C GLU A 223 -10.75 20.19 -15.81
N GLU A 224 -11.91 19.68 -15.37
CA GLU A 224 -13.02 20.50 -14.86
C GLU A 224 -12.62 21.31 -13.62
N MET A 225 -11.74 20.76 -12.79
CA MET A 225 -11.20 21.41 -11.59
C MET A 225 -9.98 22.29 -11.88
N GLY A 226 -9.49 22.34 -13.13
CA GLY A 226 -8.35 23.15 -13.54
C GLY A 226 -6.98 22.62 -13.09
N LEU A 227 -6.90 21.39 -12.60
CA LEU A 227 -5.61 20.79 -12.21
C LEU A 227 -4.78 20.41 -13.44
N ILE A 228 -5.44 20.04 -14.54
CA ILE A 228 -4.78 19.68 -15.80
C ILE A 228 -5.45 20.36 -16.99
N ASP A 229 -4.69 20.48 -18.07
CA ASP A 229 -5.15 20.87 -19.39
C ASP A 229 -4.76 19.82 -20.44
N THR A 230 -5.35 19.93 -21.64
CA THR A 230 -4.95 19.06 -22.76
C THR A 230 -4.63 19.80 -24.05
N GLU A 231 -3.54 19.37 -24.70
CA GLU A 231 -3.13 19.83 -26.03
C GLU A 231 -3.35 18.73 -27.07
N LYS A 232 -3.93 19.09 -28.23
CA LYS A 232 -4.14 18.15 -29.32
C LYS A 232 -2.86 17.90 -30.11
N VAL A 233 -2.43 16.64 -30.15
CA VAL A 233 -1.27 16.19 -30.92
C VAL A 233 -1.75 15.45 -32.18
N PRO A 234 -1.48 15.98 -33.39
CA PRO A 234 -1.86 15.32 -34.64
C PRO A 234 -1.21 13.94 -34.79
N ILE A 235 -1.94 13.01 -35.40
CA ILE A 235 -1.45 11.68 -35.78
C ILE A 235 -1.78 11.39 -37.24
N ASN A 236 -1.06 10.42 -37.83
CA ASN A 236 -1.20 10.10 -39.26
C ASN A 236 -2.59 9.55 -39.63
N VAL A 237 -3.23 8.78 -38.74
CA VAL A 237 -4.56 8.20 -38.96
C VAL A 237 -5.33 8.19 -37.64
N GLY A 238 -6.57 8.69 -37.65
CA GLY A 238 -7.46 8.66 -36.49
C GLY A 238 -7.65 10.03 -35.84
N ARG A 239 -8.14 10.04 -34.60
CA ARG A 239 -8.33 11.26 -33.80
C ARG A 239 -6.99 11.70 -33.21
N PRO A 240 -6.71 13.02 -33.13
CA PRO A 240 -5.53 13.52 -32.43
C PRO A 240 -5.42 12.93 -31.03
N ARG A 241 -4.19 12.66 -30.60
CA ARG A 241 -3.89 12.30 -29.21
C ARG A 241 -3.99 13.55 -28.34
N LEU A 242 -4.14 13.35 -27.04
CA LEU A 242 -4.17 14.42 -26.05
C LEU A 242 -2.87 14.33 -25.25
N ARG A 243 -2.06 15.39 -25.34
CA ARG A 243 -0.95 15.63 -24.42
C ARG A 243 -1.52 16.26 -23.16
N LEU A 244 -1.15 15.70 -22.01
CA LEU A 244 -1.52 16.23 -20.70
C LEU A 244 -0.60 17.40 -20.35
N LYS A 245 -1.12 18.40 -19.64
CA LYS A 245 -0.35 19.51 -19.07
C LYS A 245 -0.91 19.87 -17.70
N LEU A 246 -0.11 20.42 -16.82
CA LEU A 246 -0.61 21.02 -15.58
C LEU A 246 -1.42 22.27 -15.93
N GLY A 247 -2.61 22.41 -15.35
CA GLY A 247 -3.56 23.48 -15.64
C GLY A 247 -3.45 24.70 -14.71
N ASP A 248 -2.70 24.57 -13.62
CA ASP A 248 -2.55 25.61 -12.59
C ASP A 248 -1.06 25.95 -12.37
N GLU A 249 -0.76 27.24 -12.26
CA GLU A 249 0.59 27.75 -12.01
C GLU A 249 1.16 27.17 -10.69
N ARG A 250 0.32 26.98 -9.67
CA ARG A 250 0.75 26.40 -8.38
C ARG A 250 1.29 24.98 -8.53
N LEU A 251 0.70 24.18 -9.42
CA LEU A 251 1.18 22.82 -9.71
C LEU A 251 2.45 22.85 -10.55
N THR A 252 2.58 23.83 -11.44
CA THR A 252 3.76 24.00 -12.30
C THR A 252 4.99 24.46 -11.51
N GLU A 253 4.78 25.30 -10.48
CA GLU A 253 5.83 25.78 -9.58
C GLU A 253 6.18 24.78 -8.47
N ALA A 254 5.30 23.82 -8.19
CA ALA A 254 5.49 22.83 -7.13
C ALA A 254 6.65 21.86 -7.46
N GLY A 255 7.50 21.63 -6.45
CA GLY A 255 8.44 20.51 -6.49
C GLY A 255 7.71 19.17 -6.59
N ASN A 256 8.43 18.11 -6.98
CA ASN A 256 7.85 16.76 -7.14
C ASN A 256 7.16 16.28 -5.86
N SER A 257 7.81 16.48 -4.71
CA SER A 257 7.29 16.15 -3.38
C SER A 257 6.14 17.03 -2.89
N GLU A 258 5.84 18.14 -3.58
CA GLU A 258 4.77 19.07 -3.21
C GLU A 258 3.53 18.89 -4.11
N LEU A 259 3.70 18.22 -5.25
CA LEU A 259 2.66 18.10 -6.28
C LEU A 259 1.38 17.47 -5.72
N ALA A 260 1.50 16.37 -4.95
CA ALA A 260 0.36 15.72 -4.31
C ALA A 260 -0.37 16.65 -3.32
N ASN A 261 0.38 17.30 -2.44
CA ASN A 261 -0.19 18.19 -1.41
C ASN A 261 -0.92 19.39 -2.02
N VAL A 262 -0.35 19.99 -3.08
CA VAL A 262 -0.99 21.10 -3.81
C VAL A 262 -2.26 20.61 -4.50
N ALA A 263 -2.21 19.46 -5.18
CA ALA A 263 -3.37 18.88 -5.84
C ALA A 263 -4.50 18.53 -4.86
N GLN A 264 -4.20 17.87 -3.73
CA GLN A 264 -5.18 17.59 -2.67
C GLN A 264 -5.84 18.86 -2.14
N SER A 265 -5.02 19.89 -1.84
CA SER A 265 -5.52 21.18 -1.37
C SER A 265 -6.47 21.84 -2.38
N MET A 266 -6.24 21.65 -3.68
CA MET A 266 -7.12 22.13 -4.74
C MET A 266 -8.39 21.28 -4.88
N LEU A 267 -8.32 19.96 -4.63
CA LEU A 267 -9.47 19.06 -4.72
C LEU A 267 -10.45 19.22 -3.56
N ALA A 268 -9.96 19.67 -2.40
CA ALA A 268 -10.76 19.90 -1.19
C ALA A 268 -11.45 21.29 -1.14
N ALA A 269 -11.13 22.18 -2.10
CA ALA A 269 -11.62 23.56 -2.15
C ALA A 269 -12.95 23.72 -2.90
#